data_AF-A0A259E3J6-F1
#
_entry.id   AF-A0A259E3J6-F1
#
_cell.length_a   1.000
_cell.length_b   1.000
_cell.length_c   1.000
_cell.angle_alpha   90.00
_cell.angle_beta   90.00
_cell.angle_gamma   90.00
#
_symmetry.space_group_name_H-M   'P 1'
#
loop_
_entity.id
_entity.type
_entity.pdbx_description
1 polymer ?
#
loop_
_entity_poly.entity_id
_entity_poly.type
_entity_poly.pdbx_seq_one_letter_code
_entity_poly.pdbx_strand_id
1 'polypeptide(L)'
;MRGETPQVLPPVPAAPAIPPVQVDYEDSRIPASAKDRIRRIQACLHEVEAALAREDMPGFSRIDIDQMRDQHLPKLVKSYIDIPEAHRSEIFRKTGKSASFILNDSLEQMQAKIDTILRNLAQKDIDAFTNNIKFVDERYADQNPFD
;
A
#
# COMPACT_ATOMS: atom_id res chain seq x y z
N MET A 1 -62.79 -5.36 -15.52
CA MET A 1 -61.60 -4.50 -15.51
C MET A 1 -61.02 -4.48 -14.09
N ARG A 2 -59.92 -5.19 -13.83
CA ARG A 2 -59.03 -4.92 -12.70
C ARG A 2 -57.61 -5.15 -13.21
N GLY A 3 -56.82 -4.07 -13.26
CA GLY A 3 -55.43 -4.12 -13.65
C GLY A 3 -54.61 -4.73 -12.53
N GLU A 4 -53.84 -5.75 -12.87
CA GLU A 4 -52.83 -6.33 -11.99
C GLU A 4 -51.55 -5.50 -12.13
N THR A 5 -51.10 -5.00 -10.99
CA THR A 5 -49.90 -4.20 -10.75
C THR A 5 -48.63 -4.87 -11.30
N PRO A 6 -47.67 -4.11 -11.87
CA PRO A 6 -46.37 -4.65 -12.26
C PRO A 6 -45.58 -5.11 -11.03
N GLN A 7 -45.15 -6.37 -11.04
CA GLN A 7 -44.21 -6.92 -10.06
C GLN A 7 -42.88 -6.14 -10.14
N VAL A 8 -42.57 -5.39 -9.09
CA VAL A 8 -41.25 -4.82 -8.86
C VAL A 8 -40.35 -5.96 -8.39
N LEU A 9 -39.37 -6.32 -9.22
CA LEU A 9 -38.32 -7.28 -8.87
C LEU A 9 -37.58 -6.80 -7.60
N PRO A 10 -37.24 -7.68 -6.65
CA PRO A 10 -36.43 -7.32 -5.50
C PRO A 10 -35.03 -6.85 -5.95
N PRO A 11 -34.43 -5.84 -5.29
CA PRO A 11 -33.07 -5.43 -5.59
C PRO A 11 -32.12 -6.59 -5.32
N VAL A 12 -31.26 -6.89 -6.28
CA VAL A 12 -30.14 -7.82 -6.10
C VAL A 12 -29.33 -7.38 -4.87
N PRO A 13 -28.95 -8.30 -3.96
CA PRO A 13 -28.05 -7.95 -2.87
C PRO A 13 -26.72 -7.50 -3.47
N ALA A 14 -26.39 -6.23 -3.28
CA ALA A 14 -25.05 -5.73 -3.57
C ALA A 14 -24.05 -6.64 -2.84
N ALA A 15 -23.02 -7.10 -3.55
CA ALA A 15 -21.92 -7.86 -2.95
C ALA A 15 -21.50 -7.14 -1.65
N PRO A 16 -21.28 -7.86 -0.54
CA PRO A 16 -20.92 -7.22 0.73
C PRO A 16 -19.68 -6.36 0.48
N ALA A 17 -19.85 -5.04 0.54
CA ALA A 17 -18.74 -4.12 0.64
C ALA A 17 -17.97 -4.58 1.87
N ILE A 18 -16.79 -5.15 1.67
CA ILE A 18 -15.93 -5.58 2.76
C ILE A 18 -15.74 -4.32 3.61
N PRO A 19 -16.26 -4.28 4.86
CA PRO A 19 -16.17 -3.07 5.65
C PRO A 19 -14.69 -2.73 5.81
N PRO A 20 -14.29 -1.46 5.63
CA PRO A 20 -12.91 -1.07 5.84
C PRO A 20 -12.51 -1.53 7.23
N VAL A 21 -11.39 -2.25 7.32
CA VAL A 21 -10.95 -2.86 8.56
C VAL A 21 -10.49 -1.71 9.48
N GLN A 22 -11.42 -1.19 10.29
CA GLN A 22 -11.13 -0.15 11.27
C GLN A 22 -10.28 -0.76 12.38
N VAL A 23 -9.01 -0.36 12.41
CA VAL A 23 -8.05 -0.76 13.43
C VAL A 23 -7.59 0.46 14.19
N ASP A 24 -7.66 0.35 15.51
CA ASP A 24 -7.02 1.32 16.39
C ASP A 24 -5.52 1.02 16.46
N TYR A 25 -4.72 1.75 15.70
CA TYR A 25 -3.25 1.60 15.71
C TYR A 25 -2.60 2.11 16.99
N GLU A 26 -3.36 2.85 17.80
CA GLU A 26 -2.97 3.39 19.11
C GLU A 26 -3.26 2.40 20.26
N ASP A 27 -3.83 1.22 19.97
CA ASP A 27 -4.27 0.25 20.96
C ASP A 27 -3.12 -0.14 21.90
N SER A 28 -3.37 -0.17 23.20
CA SER A 28 -2.36 -0.49 24.22
C SER A 28 -1.78 -1.90 24.06
N ARG A 29 -2.48 -2.80 23.37
CA ARG A 29 -2.03 -4.16 23.07
C ARG A 29 -0.95 -4.19 21.99
N ILE A 30 -0.85 -3.16 21.14
CA ILE A 30 0.17 -3.07 20.09
C ILE A 30 1.49 -2.60 20.71
N PRO A 31 2.61 -3.29 20.46
CA PRO A 31 3.92 -2.89 20.99
C PRO A 31 4.36 -1.54 20.39
N ALA A 32 5.00 -0.70 21.22
CA ALA A 32 5.44 0.65 20.81
C ALA A 32 6.30 0.64 19.54
N SER A 33 7.19 -0.35 19.39
CA SER A 33 8.00 -0.51 18.18
C SER A 33 7.18 -0.75 16.91
N ALA A 34 6.03 -1.42 17.02
CA ALA A 34 5.13 -1.63 15.87
C ALA A 34 4.37 -0.35 15.54
N LYS A 35 3.94 0.43 16.54
CA LYS A 35 3.27 1.73 16.32
C LYS A 35 4.15 2.70 15.55
N ASP A 36 5.41 2.85 15.97
CA ASP A 36 6.38 3.70 15.28
C ASP A 36 6.60 3.26 13.82
N ARG A 37 6.69 1.95 13.58
CA ARG A 37 6.82 1.38 12.24
C ARG A 37 5.57 1.57 11.38
N ILE A 38 4.39 1.37 11.93
CA ILE A 38 3.12 1.63 11.24
C ILE A 38 3.05 3.09 10.80
N ARG A 39 3.46 4.03 11.66
CA ARG A 39 3.53 5.46 11.32
C ARG A 39 4.53 5.74 10.20
N ARG A 40 5.71 5.12 10.24
CA ARG A 40 6.71 5.22 9.15
C ARG A 40 6.19 4.66 7.83
N ILE A 41 5.55 3.50 7.85
CA ILE A 41 4.97 2.88 6.66
C ILE A 41 3.90 3.81 6.06
N GLN A 42 3.01 4.38 6.87
CA GLN A 42 2.01 5.34 6.40
C GLN A 42 2.66 6.58 5.74
N ALA A 43 3.73 7.11 6.32
CA ALA A 43 4.47 8.22 5.72
C ALA A 43 5.07 7.83 4.35
N CYS A 44 5.76 6.69 4.27
CA CYS A 44 6.35 6.21 3.01
C CYS A 44 5.29 5.89 1.94
N LEU A 45 4.15 5.31 2.34
CA LEU A 45 3.02 5.06 1.43
C LEU A 45 2.53 6.38 0.81
N HIS A 46 2.38 7.43 1.63
CA HIS A 46 1.96 8.75 1.15
C HIS A 46 2.99 9.38 0.20
N GLU A 47 4.29 9.22 0.47
CA GLU A 47 5.35 9.67 -0.44
C GLU A 47 5.30 8.93 -1.79
N VAL A 48 5.12 7.61 -1.77
CA VAL A 48 4.98 6.80 -2.99
C VAL A 48 3.71 7.16 -3.75
N GLU A 49 2.58 7.39 -3.07
CA GLU A 49 1.34 7.87 -3.72
C GLU A 49 1.56 9.22 -4.42
N ALA A 50 2.27 10.15 -3.77
CA ALA A 50 2.61 11.45 -4.36
C ALA A 50 3.55 11.32 -5.57
N ALA A 51 4.55 10.43 -5.51
CA ALA A 51 5.44 10.14 -6.63
C ALA A 51 4.68 9.49 -7.80
N LEU A 52 3.86 8.47 -7.53
CA LEU A 52 3.04 7.79 -8.54
C LEU A 52 2.05 8.75 -9.23
N ALA A 53 1.48 9.71 -8.50
CA ALA A 53 0.58 10.71 -9.06
C ALA A 53 1.28 11.68 -10.03
N ARG A 54 2.61 11.86 -9.92
CA ARG A 54 3.39 12.74 -10.80
C ARG A 54 3.82 12.05 -12.09
N GLU A 55 4.04 10.73 -12.04
CA GLU A 55 4.70 9.98 -13.12
C GLU A 55 3.73 9.29 -14.12
N ASP A 56 2.41 9.50 -13.97
CA ASP A 56 1.33 8.83 -14.74
C ASP A 56 1.57 7.31 -14.91
N MET A 57 2.10 6.67 -13.87
CA MET A 57 2.43 5.25 -13.92
C MET A 57 1.19 4.37 -13.97
N PRO A 58 1.26 3.18 -14.62
CA PRO A 58 0.13 2.27 -14.72
C PRO A 58 -0.38 1.88 -13.33
N GLY A 59 -1.71 1.88 -13.17
CA GLY A 59 -2.43 1.78 -11.90
C GLY A 59 -2.16 0.54 -11.04
N PHE A 60 -1.40 -0.45 -11.51
CA PHE A 60 -1.08 -1.65 -10.74
C PHE A 60 -0.31 -1.35 -9.46
N SER A 61 0.73 -0.50 -9.52
CA SER A 61 1.49 -0.11 -8.32
C SER A 61 0.63 0.68 -7.34
N ARG A 62 -0.28 1.52 -7.83
CA ARG A 62 -1.19 2.31 -6.99
C ARG A 62 -2.20 1.43 -6.27
N ILE A 63 -2.76 0.44 -6.97
CA ILE A 63 -3.70 -0.55 -6.40
C ILE A 63 -2.99 -1.43 -5.36
N ASP A 64 -1.73 -1.81 -5.57
CA ASP A 64 -0.95 -2.59 -4.59
C ASP A 64 -0.67 -1.76 -3.32
N ILE A 65 -0.27 -0.49 -3.47
CA ILE A 65 -0.05 0.45 -2.36
C ILE A 65 -1.34 0.71 -1.57
N ASP A 66 -2.46 0.91 -2.25
CA ASP A 66 -3.77 1.10 -1.62
C ASP A 66 -4.22 -0.15 -0.85
N GLN A 67 -4.08 -1.34 -1.44
CA GLN A 67 -4.36 -2.61 -0.74
C GLN A 67 -3.41 -2.82 0.45
N MET A 68 -2.13 -2.47 0.33
CA MET A 68 -1.17 -2.57 1.43
C MET A 68 -1.60 -1.70 2.62
N ARG A 69 -2.05 -0.48 2.33
CA ARG A 69 -2.54 0.48 3.32
C ARG A 69 -3.88 0.08 3.94
N ASP A 70 -4.86 -0.25 3.11
CA ASP A 70 -6.27 -0.37 3.52
C ASP A 70 -6.66 -1.81 3.91
N GLN A 71 -5.96 -2.82 3.39
CA GLN A 71 -6.22 -4.22 3.73
C GLN A 71 -5.09 -4.84 4.54
N HIS A 72 -3.87 -4.87 4.01
CA HIS A 72 -2.81 -5.70 4.60
C HIS A 72 -2.40 -5.20 5.98
N LEU A 73 -2.09 -3.91 6.11
CA LEU A 73 -1.67 -3.30 7.37
C LEU A 73 -2.75 -3.44 8.47
N PRO A 74 -4.01 -3.03 8.27
CA PRO A 74 -5.05 -3.22 9.28
C PRO A 74 -5.34 -4.69 9.56
N LYS A 75 -5.37 -5.57 8.55
CA LYS A 75 -5.60 -7.01 8.79
C LYS A 75 -4.51 -7.65 9.65
N LEU A 76 -3.25 -7.24 9.46
CA LEU A 76 -2.10 -7.73 10.21
C LEU A 76 -2.19 -7.30 11.69
N VAL A 77 -2.47 -6.02 11.92
CA VAL A 77 -2.61 -5.45 13.27
C VAL A 77 -3.85 -6.01 13.97
N LYS A 78 -4.99 -6.11 13.27
CA LYS A 78 -6.21 -6.72 13.81
C LYS A 78 -5.98 -8.17 14.22
N SER A 79 -5.33 -8.97 13.37
CA SER A 79 -4.96 -10.35 13.71
C SER A 79 -4.14 -10.41 14.99
N TYR A 80 -3.17 -9.50 15.15
CA TYR A 80 -2.34 -9.43 16.36
C TYR A 80 -3.12 -9.03 17.62
N ILE A 81 -4.08 -8.09 17.49
CA ILE A 81 -4.96 -7.64 18.57
C ILE A 81 -5.96 -8.74 18.98
N ASP A 82 -6.46 -9.49 18.00
CA ASP A 82 -7.43 -10.56 18.18
C ASP A 82 -6.81 -11.79 18.88
N ILE A 83 -5.52 -12.04 18.66
CA ILE A 83 -4.78 -13.11 19.34
C ILE A 83 -4.63 -12.77 20.83
N PRO A 84 -5.31 -13.50 21.75
CA PRO A 84 -5.17 -13.29 23.18
C PRO A 84 -3.76 -13.65 23.65
N GLU A 85 -3.30 -13.02 24.74
CA GLU A 85 -1.94 -13.21 25.26
C GLU A 85 -1.62 -14.69 25.57
N ALA A 86 -2.62 -15.46 25.99
CA ALA A 86 -2.50 -16.90 26.21
C ALA A 86 -2.09 -17.68 24.94
N HIS A 87 -2.54 -17.24 23.76
CA HIS A 87 -2.18 -17.85 22.47
C HIS A 87 -0.88 -17.29 21.88
N ARG A 88 -0.40 -16.12 22.33
CA ARG A 88 0.89 -15.57 21.87
C ARG A 88 2.06 -16.52 22.19
N SER A 89 2.00 -17.19 23.33
CA SER A 89 2.95 -18.25 23.72
C SER A 89 2.86 -19.49 22.83
N GLU A 90 1.68 -19.82 22.32
CA GLU A 90 1.48 -20.93 21.39
C GLU A 90 2.05 -20.62 20.00
N ILE A 91 1.90 -19.37 19.54
CA ILE A 91 2.56 -18.88 18.31
C ILE A 91 4.07 -19.00 18.45
N PHE A 92 4.64 -18.57 19.58
CA PHE A 92 6.07 -18.72 19.85
C PHE A 92 6.50 -20.19 19.82
N ARG A 93 5.69 -21.09 20.41
CA ARG A 93 5.99 -22.53 20.44
C ARG A 93 5.90 -23.19 19.06
N LYS A 94 4.99 -22.72 18.19
CA LYS A 94 4.71 -23.31 16.88
C LYS A 94 5.58 -22.76 15.76
N THR A 95 5.90 -21.46 15.81
CA THR A 95 6.70 -20.77 14.78
C THR A 95 8.13 -20.46 15.23
N GLY A 96 8.44 -20.64 16.52
CA GLY A 96 9.73 -20.22 17.10
C GLY A 96 9.89 -18.71 17.23
N LYS A 97 8.90 -17.92 16.81
CA LYS A 97 8.93 -16.45 16.76
C LYS A 97 7.72 -15.90 17.52
N SER A 98 7.93 -14.83 18.29
CA SER A 98 6.84 -14.19 19.03
C SER A 98 5.87 -13.54 18.06
N ALA A 99 4.57 -13.49 18.40
CA ALA A 99 3.58 -12.78 17.59
C ALA A 99 3.99 -11.32 17.29
N SER A 100 4.63 -10.65 18.26
CA SER A 100 5.18 -9.30 18.10
C SER A 100 6.35 -9.26 17.10
N PHE A 101 7.17 -10.31 17.07
CA PHE A 101 8.25 -10.43 16.10
C PHE A 101 7.69 -10.62 14.69
N ILE A 102 6.71 -11.50 14.51
CA ILE A 102 6.07 -11.75 13.21
C ILE A 102 5.37 -10.49 12.69
N LEU A 103 4.68 -9.76 13.57
CA LEU A 103 4.09 -8.46 13.24
C LEU A 103 5.17 -7.50 12.74
N ASN A 104 6.27 -7.39 13.50
CA ASN A 104 7.35 -6.48 13.19
C ASN A 104 8.08 -6.83 11.87
N ASP A 105 8.38 -8.11 11.67
CA ASP A 105 8.98 -8.68 10.47
C ASP A 105 8.10 -8.43 9.24
N SER A 106 6.79 -8.66 9.37
CA SER A 106 5.84 -8.38 8.28
C SER A 106 5.75 -6.89 7.95
N LEU A 107 5.78 -6.01 8.96
CA LEU A 107 5.84 -4.55 8.77
C LEU A 107 7.13 -4.14 8.05
N GLU A 108 8.26 -4.75 8.41
CA GLU A 108 9.55 -4.51 7.77
C GLU A 108 9.56 -4.94 6.31
N GLN A 109 9.01 -6.12 6.00
CA GLN A 109 8.87 -6.59 4.62
C GLN A 109 7.98 -5.66 3.77
N MET A 110 6.88 -5.16 4.34
CA MET A 110 6.04 -4.16 3.66
C MET A 110 6.82 -2.87 3.40
N GLN A 111 7.56 -2.37 4.39
CA GLN A 111 8.40 -1.18 4.23
C GLN A 111 9.45 -1.36 3.14
N ALA A 112 10.14 -2.50 3.10
CA ALA A 112 11.16 -2.81 2.08
C ALA A 112 10.57 -2.85 0.66
N LYS A 113 9.34 -3.38 0.51
CA LYS A 113 8.63 -3.39 -0.78
C LYS A 113 8.29 -1.96 -1.23
N ILE A 114 7.81 -1.11 -0.32
CA ILE A 114 7.51 0.30 -0.59
C ILE A 114 8.77 1.07 -0.97
N ASP A 115 9.88 0.90 -0.25
CA ASP A 115 11.18 1.51 -0.55
C ASP A 115 11.69 1.07 -1.93
N THR A 116 11.52 -0.21 -2.27
CA THR A 116 11.87 -0.73 -3.60
C THR A 116 11.05 -0.04 -4.68
N ILE A 117 9.73 0.11 -4.51
CA ILE A 117 8.86 0.82 -5.46
C ILE A 117 9.32 2.28 -5.61
N LEU A 118 9.59 2.97 -4.51
CA LEU A 118 10.08 4.35 -4.51
C LEU A 118 11.42 4.49 -5.25
N ARG A 119 12.37 3.56 -5.02
CA ARG A 119 13.64 3.55 -5.76
C ARG A 119 13.45 3.32 -7.25
N ASN A 120 12.54 2.42 -7.64
CA ASN A 120 12.24 2.17 -9.05
C ASN A 120 11.62 3.40 -9.73
N LEU A 121 10.75 4.14 -9.02
CA LEU A 121 10.20 5.41 -9.48
C LEU A 121 11.33 6.45 -9.68
N ALA A 122 12.15 6.66 -8.65
CA ALA A 122 13.27 7.60 -8.74
C ALA A 122 14.26 7.26 -9.86
N GLN A 123 14.56 5.97 -10.09
CA GLN A 123 15.42 5.54 -11.20
C GLN A 123 14.81 5.85 -12.57
N LYS A 124 13.50 5.69 -12.74
CA LYS A 124 12.81 6.04 -13.98
C LYS A 124 12.80 7.54 -14.23
N ASP A 125 12.59 8.35 -13.20
CA ASP A 125 12.64 9.81 -13.31
C ASP A 125 14.05 10.27 -13.73
N ILE A 126 15.11 9.69 -13.15
CA ILE A 126 16.50 9.94 -13.53
C ILE A 126 16.78 9.54 -15.00
N ASP A 127 16.29 8.38 -15.44
CA ASP A 127 16.46 7.92 -16.82
C ASP A 127 15.71 8.82 -17.81
N ALA A 128 14.46 9.18 -17.50
CA ALA A 128 13.66 10.11 -18.28
C ALA A 128 14.33 11.49 -18.40
N PHE A 129 14.87 12.00 -17.29
CA PHE A 129 15.62 13.26 -17.26
C PHE A 129 16.90 13.18 -18.10
N THR A 130 17.66 12.08 -17.99
CA THR A 130 18.89 11.87 -18.76
C THR A 130 18.61 11.78 -20.27
N ASN A 131 17.56 11.06 -20.66
CA ASN A 131 17.13 10.97 -22.05
C ASN A 131 16.66 12.32 -22.60
N ASN A 132 15.99 13.13 -21.77
CA ASN A 132 15.59 14.49 -22.17
C ASN A 132 16.80 15.39 -22.43
N ILE A 133 17.82 15.36 -21.56
CA ILE A 133 19.07 16.14 -21.76
C ILE A 133 19.77 15.75 -23.06
N LYS A 134 19.92 14.44 -23.32
CA LYS A 134 20.55 13.97 -24.56
C LYS A 134 19.82 14.43 -25.81
N PHE A 135 18.48 14.39 -25.78
CA PHE A 135 17.67 14.84 -26.90
C PHE A 135 17.75 16.36 -27.13
N VAL A 136 17.84 17.16 -26.06
CA VAL A 136 18.10 18.61 -26.18
C VAL A 136 19.51 18.84 -26.75
N ASP A 137 20.52 18.15 -26.26
CA ASP A 137 21.88 18.28 -26.79
C ASP A 137 21.95 17.93 -28.29
N GLU A 138 21.36 16.80 -28.71
CA GLU A 138 21.30 16.41 -30.13
C GLU A 138 20.52 17.41 -31.00
N ARG A 139 19.37 17.90 -30.54
CA ARG A 139 18.54 18.80 -31.34
C ARG A 139 19.12 20.22 -31.44
N TYR A 140 19.87 20.66 -30.43
CA TYR A 140 20.52 21.97 -30.41
C TYR A 140 21.97 21.94 -30.91
N ALA A 141 22.62 20.77 -30.97
CA ALA A 141 23.90 20.58 -31.65
C ALA A 141 23.75 20.43 -33.18
N ASP A 142 22.64 19.85 -33.65
CA ASP A 142 22.31 19.75 -35.08
C ASP A 142 21.83 21.10 -35.68
N GLN A 143 21.20 21.95 -34.86
CA GLN A 143 21.03 23.37 -35.17
C GLN A 143 22.31 24.15 -34.87
N ASN A 144 23.38 23.89 -35.64
CA ASN A 144 24.42 24.90 -35.82
C ASN A 144 24.01 25.78 -37.02
N PRO A 145 23.39 26.96 -36.83
CA PRO A 145 22.91 27.82 -37.92
C PRO A 145 24.04 28.51 -38.71
N PHE A 146 25.26 27.95 -38.66
CA PHE A 146 26.48 28.52 -39.22
C PHE A 146 27.32 27.50 -40.02
N ASP A 147 26.76 26.34 -40.38
CA ASP A 147 27.29 25.51 -41.49
C ASP A 147 26.46 25.74 -42.77
#